data_AF-A0A4P1RFU5-F1
#
_entry.id   AF-A0A4P1RFU5-F1
#
_cell.length_a   1.000
_cell.length_b   1.000
_cell.length_c   1.000
_cell.angle_alpha   90.00
_cell.angle_beta   90.00
_cell.angle_gamma   90.00
#
_symmetry.space_group_name_H-M   'P 1'
#
loop_
_entity.id
_entity.type
_entity.pdbx_description
1 polymer ?
#
loop_
_entity_poly.entity_id
_entity_poly.type
_entity_poly.pdbx_seq_one_letter_code
_entity_poly.pdbx_strand_id
1 'polypeptide(L)'
;MTILRFSCKIKTQEQQPYVNPNLDPVLLVPGVGGSMLNAVDDRNGTEERVWVSVLAAECKMKTKLWSRYNPSTGKTESLDPNTRIMVPGDRNGLYAIDNLDPDLLIGSESVYYFHDMIIQMLKWGYQEGKTLFGFGFDFRQSNRLQETMDRLAAKLESVYNAAGGKKIDIITHSMGGLLVKCFMCLHSDIFEKYVKNWIAICAPFQGK
;
A
#
# COMPACT_ATOMS: atom_id res chain seq x y z
N MET A 1 -25.29 11.68 -56.44
CA MET A 1 -25.18 12.71 -55.39
C MET A 1 -24.58 12.05 -54.15
N THR A 2 -23.43 12.56 -53.76
CA THR A 2 -22.52 12.28 -52.63
C THR A 2 -23.27 11.90 -51.32
N ILE A 3 -22.76 11.05 -50.42
CA ILE A 3 -21.72 11.40 -49.44
C ILE A 3 -21.02 10.12 -48.92
N LEU A 4 -19.72 9.98 -49.22
CA LEU A 4 -18.82 9.15 -48.40
C LEU A 4 -18.50 9.92 -47.12
N ARG A 5 -18.92 9.40 -45.97
CA ARG A 5 -18.49 9.89 -44.65
C ARG A 5 -17.08 9.34 -44.37
N PHE A 6 -16.06 10.16 -44.62
CA PHE A 6 -14.74 9.92 -44.04
C PHE A 6 -14.80 10.22 -42.53
N SER A 7 -14.81 9.17 -41.72
CA SER A 7 -14.60 9.30 -40.27
C SER A 7 -13.10 9.53 -40.04
N CYS A 8 -12.73 10.78 -39.80
CA CYS A 8 -11.40 11.13 -39.32
C CYS A 8 -11.27 10.68 -37.87
N LYS A 9 -10.66 9.50 -37.63
CA LYS A 9 -10.21 9.10 -36.31
C LYS A 9 -9.02 9.98 -35.92
N ILE A 10 -9.28 11.03 -35.14
CA ILE A 10 -8.23 11.75 -34.43
C ILE A 10 -7.55 10.73 -33.52
N LYS A 11 -6.36 10.27 -33.90
CA LYS A 11 -5.48 9.54 -32.99
C LYS A 11 -5.01 10.54 -31.94
N THR A 12 -5.60 10.51 -30.76
CA THR A 12 -4.97 11.06 -29.57
C THR A 12 -3.63 10.31 -29.44
N GLN A 13 -2.53 10.99 -29.71
CA GLN A 13 -1.20 10.45 -29.39
C GLN A 13 -1.14 10.34 -27.87
N GLU A 14 -1.17 9.11 -27.34
CA GLU A 14 -0.77 8.86 -25.96
C GLU A 14 0.66 9.33 -25.81
N GLN A 15 0.85 10.50 -25.19
CA GLN A 15 2.17 11.02 -24.87
C GLN A 15 2.85 9.99 -23.96
N GLN A 16 4.07 9.59 -24.30
CA GLN A 16 4.83 8.71 -23.43
C GLN A 16 4.94 9.35 -22.03
N PRO A 17 4.81 8.57 -20.95
CA PRO A 17 4.93 9.10 -19.60
C PRO A 17 6.27 9.84 -19.44
N TYR A 18 6.23 11.06 -18.91
CA TYR A 18 7.45 11.77 -18.53
C TYR A 18 8.18 10.93 -17.47
N VAL A 19 9.49 10.77 -17.61
CA VAL A 19 10.33 10.02 -16.69
C VAL A 19 11.52 10.89 -16.30
N ASN A 20 11.74 11.05 -14.99
CA ASN A 20 12.91 11.74 -14.47
C ASN A 20 13.88 10.74 -13.80
N PRO A 21 15.02 10.42 -14.41
CA PRO A 21 15.97 9.43 -13.89
C PRO A 21 16.73 9.88 -12.64
N ASN A 22 16.68 11.19 -12.31
CA ASN A 22 17.43 11.77 -11.21
C ASN A 22 16.70 11.68 -9.87
N LEU A 23 15.43 11.27 -9.86
CA LEU A 23 14.65 11.10 -8.64
C LEU A 23 15.22 9.97 -7.77
N ASP A 24 15.18 10.17 -6.46
CA ASP A 24 15.39 9.11 -5.47
C ASP A 24 14.12 8.24 -5.38
N PRO A 25 14.25 6.94 -5.10
CA PRO A 25 13.08 6.07 -4.95
C PRO A 25 12.27 6.43 -3.71
N VAL A 26 10.94 6.40 -3.84
CA VAL A 26 10.00 6.68 -2.75
C VAL A 26 9.20 5.44 -2.37
N LEU A 27 9.08 5.21 -1.06
CA LEU A 27 8.20 4.20 -0.47
C LEU A 27 7.09 4.89 0.33
N LEU A 28 5.84 4.71 -0.10
CA LEU A 28 4.64 5.20 0.60
C LEU A 28 4.14 4.18 1.63
N VAL A 29 3.91 4.63 2.85
CA VAL A 29 3.44 3.79 3.97
C VAL A 29 2.18 4.41 4.59
N PRO A 30 1.03 3.70 4.58
CA PRO A 30 -0.25 4.22 5.03
C PRO A 30 -0.38 4.26 6.55
N GLY A 31 -1.46 4.88 7.02
CA GLY A 31 -1.89 4.84 8.41
C GLY A 31 -2.85 3.68 8.70
N VAL A 32 -3.43 3.71 9.90
CA VAL A 32 -4.49 2.77 10.30
C VAL A 32 -5.67 2.85 9.33
N GLY A 33 -6.17 1.71 8.89
CA GLY A 33 -7.25 1.65 7.88
C GLY A 33 -6.83 2.00 6.45
N GLY A 34 -5.59 2.44 6.21
CA GLY A 34 -5.11 2.92 4.91
C GLY A 34 -4.52 1.85 4.00
N SER A 35 -4.70 0.57 4.32
CA SER A 35 -4.30 -0.57 3.46
C SER A 35 -5.51 -1.43 3.15
N MET A 36 -5.66 -1.89 1.91
CA MET A 36 -6.58 -2.97 1.60
C MET A 36 -6.20 -4.24 2.35
N LEU A 37 -7.21 -4.97 2.82
CA LEU A 37 -7.06 -6.30 3.43
C LEU A 37 -7.95 -7.29 2.70
N ASN A 38 -7.35 -8.42 2.34
CA ASN A 38 -8.04 -9.55 1.74
C ASN A 38 -8.04 -10.72 2.73
N ALA A 39 -9.17 -11.40 2.84
CA ALA A 39 -9.28 -12.67 3.52
C ALA A 39 -8.98 -13.78 2.53
N VAL A 40 -8.08 -14.68 2.89
CA VAL A 40 -7.75 -15.86 2.10
C VAL A 40 -8.21 -17.09 2.87
N ASP A 41 -9.05 -17.90 2.24
CA ASP A 41 -9.48 -19.18 2.79
C ASP A 41 -8.43 -20.26 2.49
N ASP A 42 -7.79 -20.79 3.53
CA ASP A 42 -6.72 -21.77 3.42
C ASP A 42 -7.19 -23.12 2.86
N ARG A 43 -8.51 -23.40 2.90
CA ARG A 43 -9.08 -24.66 2.41
C ARG A 43 -9.11 -24.73 0.89
N ASN A 44 -9.32 -23.60 0.21
CA ASN A 44 -9.53 -23.56 -1.24
C ASN A 44 -8.76 -22.45 -1.96
N GLY A 45 -8.04 -21.59 -1.22
CA GLY A 45 -7.26 -20.48 -1.76
C GLY A 45 -8.08 -19.28 -2.21
N THR A 46 -9.39 -19.25 -1.95
CA THR A 46 -10.25 -18.14 -2.39
C THR A 46 -9.87 -16.87 -1.64
N GLU A 47 -9.67 -15.79 -2.41
CA GLU A 47 -9.33 -14.47 -1.89
C GLU A 47 -10.51 -13.51 -2.05
N GLU A 48 -10.84 -12.81 -0.98
CA GLU A 48 -11.92 -11.82 -0.95
C GLU A 48 -11.46 -10.53 -0.28
N ARG A 49 -11.66 -9.37 -0.91
CA ARG A 49 -11.44 -8.08 -0.26
C ARG A 49 -12.44 -7.88 0.87
N VAL A 50 -11.90 -7.67 2.07
CA VAL A 50 -12.66 -7.46 3.31
C VAL A 50 -12.48 -6.06 3.90
N TRP A 51 -11.47 -5.31 3.45
CA TRP A 51 -11.27 -3.90 3.78
C TRP A 51 -10.56 -3.14 2.64
N VAL A 52 -10.93 -1.92 2.28
CA VAL A 52 -12.26 -1.32 2.52
C VAL A 52 -13.22 -1.99 1.54
N SER A 53 -14.41 -2.38 2.02
CA SER A 53 -15.44 -2.98 1.17
C SER A 53 -16.78 -2.47 1.64
N VAL A 54 -17.33 -1.45 0.97
CA VAL A 54 -18.65 -0.89 1.29
C VAL A 54 -19.75 -1.91 1.01
N LEU A 55 -19.61 -2.70 -0.06
CA LEU A 55 -20.53 -3.80 -0.36
C LEU A 55 -20.38 -4.91 0.69
N ALA A 56 -21.49 -5.27 1.33
CA ALA A 56 -21.56 -6.29 2.38
C ALA A 56 -20.57 -6.06 3.55
N ALA A 57 -20.20 -4.81 3.82
CA ALA A 57 -19.21 -4.42 4.83
C ALA A 57 -19.43 -5.11 6.18
N GLU A 58 -20.66 -5.11 6.67
CA GLU A 58 -21.02 -5.70 7.97
C GLU A 58 -20.82 -7.22 7.99
N CYS A 59 -21.24 -7.92 6.92
CA CYS A 59 -21.07 -9.37 6.82
C CYS A 59 -19.57 -9.73 6.75
N LYS A 60 -18.81 -9.06 5.88
CA LYS A 60 -17.37 -9.30 5.72
C LYS A 60 -16.60 -8.98 7.00
N MET A 61 -16.93 -7.88 7.67
CA MET A 61 -16.35 -7.52 8.96
C MET A 61 -16.61 -8.62 10.00
N LYS A 62 -17.88 -9.00 10.20
CA LYS A 62 -18.28 -9.97 11.23
C LYS A 62 -17.71 -11.37 10.99
N THR A 63 -17.68 -11.81 9.73
CA THR A 63 -17.33 -13.20 9.40
C THR A 63 -15.85 -13.39 9.10
N LYS A 64 -15.13 -12.35 8.64
CA LYS A 64 -13.75 -12.47 8.13
C LYS A 64 -12.74 -11.54 8.79
N LEU A 65 -13.13 -10.35 9.23
CA LEU A 65 -12.19 -9.38 9.81
C LEU A 65 -12.15 -9.41 11.34
N TRP A 66 -13.23 -9.82 12.00
CA TRP A 66 -13.28 -9.96 13.44
C TRP A 66 -12.21 -10.93 13.91
N SER A 67 -11.51 -10.54 14.96
CA SER A 67 -10.29 -11.20 15.40
C SER A 67 -10.20 -11.22 16.92
N ARG A 68 -9.47 -12.19 17.43
CA ARG A 68 -9.10 -12.32 18.85
C ARG A 68 -7.62 -12.05 19.01
N TYR A 69 -7.24 -11.42 20.12
CA TYR A 69 -5.84 -11.28 20.49
C TYR A 69 -5.35 -12.57 21.16
N ASN A 70 -4.23 -13.11 20.68
CA ASN A 70 -3.55 -14.24 21.28
C ASN A 70 -2.35 -13.74 22.11
N PRO A 71 -2.41 -13.77 23.45
CA PRO A 71 -1.35 -13.24 24.31
C PRO A 71 -0.05 -14.06 24.25
N SER A 72 -0.12 -15.34 23.89
CA SER A 72 1.06 -16.20 23.78
C SER A 72 1.91 -15.88 22.56
N THR A 73 1.27 -15.40 21.48
CA THR A 73 1.96 -15.05 20.22
C THR A 73 2.06 -13.54 20.00
N GLY A 74 1.26 -12.74 20.72
CA GLY A 74 1.13 -11.30 20.53
C GLY A 74 0.37 -10.90 19.26
N LYS A 75 -0.31 -11.85 18.60
CA LYS A 75 -0.97 -11.64 17.30
C LYS A 75 -2.46 -11.39 17.44
N THR A 76 -2.99 -10.61 16.49
CA THR A 76 -4.42 -10.51 16.23
C THR A 76 -4.80 -11.60 15.21
N GLU A 77 -5.54 -12.62 15.64
CA GLU A 77 -5.89 -13.81 14.85
C GLU A 77 -7.36 -13.78 14.43
N SER A 78 -7.66 -14.14 13.18
CA SER A 78 -9.04 -14.29 12.68
C SER A 78 -9.84 -15.28 13.53
N LEU A 79 -11.16 -15.09 13.62
CA LEU A 79 -12.04 -16.04 14.33
C LEU A 79 -12.18 -17.40 13.61
N ASP A 80 -12.17 -17.41 12.27
CA ASP A 80 -12.06 -18.66 11.50
C ASP A 80 -10.58 -19.06 11.39
N PRO A 81 -10.16 -20.21 11.97
CA PRO A 81 -8.76 -20.64 11.95
C PRO A 81 -8.24 -20.98 10.54
N ASN A 82 -9.13 -21.14 9.55
CA ASN A 82 -8.76 -21.37 8.15
C ASN A 82 -8.74 -20.09 7.33
N THR A 83 -8.92 -18.92 7.95
CA THR A 83 -8.89 -17.62 7.25
C THR A 83 -7.67 -16.83 7.70
N ARG A 84 -6.76 -16.56 6.75
CA ARG A 84 -5.65 -15.63 6.96
C ARG A 84 -5.93 -14.30 6.29
N ILE A 85 -5.38 -13.22 6.86
CA ILE A 85 -5.47 -11.88 6.27
C ILE A 85 -4.19 -11.55 5.52
N MET A 86 -4.36 -11.04 4.30
CA MET A 86 -3.28 -10.66 3.40
C MET A 86 -3.47 -9.22 2.92
N VAL A 87 -2.35 -8.55 2.63
CA VAL A 87 -2.35 -7.25 1.96
C VAL A 87 -1.95 -7.46 0.51
N PRO A 88 -2.70 -6.96 -0.48
CA PRO A 88 -2.36 -7.09 -1.90
C PRO A 88 -0.97 -6.53 -2.24
N GLY A 89 -0.23 -7.26 -3.08
CA GLY A 89 1.12 -6.89 -3.51
C GLY A 89 1.19 -6.14 -4.85
N ASP A 90 0.06 -6.04 -5.56
CA ASP A 90 -0.05 -5.50 -6.91
C ASP A 90 0.44 -4.07 -7.02
N ARG A 91 0.85 -3.69 -8.24
CA ARG A 91 1.47 -2.38 -8.52
C ARG A 91 2.59 -2.05 -7.53
N ASN A 92 3.39 -3.07 -7.19
CA ASN A 92 4.50 -2.95 -6.23
C ASN A 92 4.06 -2.41 -4.86
N GLY A 93 2.87 -2.85 -4.40
CA GLY A 93 2.25 -2.45 -3.15
C GLY A 93 1.49 -1.13 -3.20
N LEU A 94 1.48 -0.41 -4.34
CA LEU A 94 0.70 0.81 -4.49
C LEU A 94 -0.80 0.51 -4.54
N TYR A 95 -1.21 -0.62 -5.14
CA TYR A 95 -2.62 -0.98 -5.26
C TYR A 95 -3.33 -1.02 -3.90
N ALA A 96 -2.67 -1.60 -2.90
CA ALA A 96 -3.25 -1.72 -1.56
C ALA A 96 -3.48 -0.38 -0.85
N ILE A 97 -2.89 0.72 -1.33
CA ILE A 97 -2.89 2.02 -0.62
C ILE A 97 -3.39 3.18 -1.49
N ASP A 98 -3.77 2.92 -2.74
CA ASP A 98 -4.16 3.91 -3.75
C ASP A 98 -5.63 4.37 -3.55
N ASN A 99 -6.58 3.62 -4.07
CA ASN A 99 -8.02 3.77 -3.87
C ASN A 99 -8.51 2.56 -3.07
N LEU A 100 -8.98 2.75 -1.84
CA LEU A 100 -9.27 1.66 -0.91
C LEU A 100 -10.52 0.83 -1.24
N ASP A 101 -11.44 1.36 -2.06
CA ASP A 101 -12.63 0.63 -2.54
C ASP A 101 -12.91 0.93 -4.03
N PRO A 102 -12.20 0.25 -4.95
CA PRO A 102 -12.41 0.43 -6.38
C PRO A 102 -13.71 -0.20 -6.91
N ASP A 103 -14.40 -1.03 -6.10
CA ASP A 103 -15.64 -1.70 -6.48
C ASP A 103 -16.87 -0.78 -6.30
N LEU A 104 -16.71 0.30 -5.52
CA LEU A 104 -17.67 1.39 -5.44
C LEU A 104 -17.68 2.13 -6.80
N LEU A 105 -18.79 1.99 -7.54
CA LEU A 105 -18.99 2.56 -8.88
C LEU A 105 -18.44 4.01 -9.02
N ILE A 106 -17.80 4.25 -10.17
CA ILE A 106 -17.26 5.51 -10.70
C ILE A 106 -17.78 6.76 -9.98
N GLY A 107 -16.90 7.47 -9.26
CA GLY A 107 -17.17 8.85 -8.80
C GLY A 107 -17.13 9.10 -7.29
N SER A 108 -16.74 8.14 -6.45
CA SER A 108 -16.49 8.43 -5.03
C SER A 108 -15.00 8.68 -4.78
N GLU A 109 -14.58 9.93 -4.92
CA GLU A 109 -13.28 10.42 -4.43
C GLU A 109 -13.09 10.16 -2.92
N SER A 110 -14.18 9.86 -2.19
CA SER A 110 -14.21 9.61 -0.75
C SER A 110 -13.40 8.42 -0.25
N VAL A 111 -12.96 7.51 -1.14
CA VAL A 111 -12.14 6.32 -0.80
C VAL A 111 -10.71 6.40 -1.34
N TYR A 112 -10.35 7.52 -1.96
CA TYR A 112 -8.97 7.83 -2.33
C TYR A 112 -8.14 8.05 -1.08
N TYR A 113 -7.02 7.33 -1.00
CA TYR A 113 -6.09 7.47 0.11
C TYR A 113 -4.77 8.09 -0.35
N PHE A 114 -3.90 7.33 -1.02
CA PHE A 114 -2.72 7.90 -1.68
C PHE A 114 -2.95 8.23 -3.16
N HIS A 115 -4.16 8.02 -3.71
CA HIS A 115 -4.44 8.19 -5.14
C HIS A 115 -3.87 9.49 -5.73
N ASP A 116 -4.30 10.64 -5.21
CA ASP A 116 -3.89 11.93 -5.75
C ASP A 116 -2.38 12.17 -5.63
N MET A 117 -1.77 11.69 -4.54
CA MET A 117 -0.33 11.76 -4.34
C MET A 117 0.40 10.89 -5.37
N ILE A 118 -0.05 9.67 -5.62
CA ILE A 118 0.51 8.77 -6.62
C ILE A 118 0.40 9.42 -8.01
N ILE A 119 -0.79 9.88 -8.40
CA ILE A 119 -1.00 10.55 -9.70
C ILE A 119 -0.10 11.77 -9.84
N GLN A 120 0.05 12.58 -8.80
CA GLN A 120 0.92 13.75 -8.84
C GLN A 120 2.40 13.39 -8.95
N MET A 121 2.86 12.35 -8.26
CA MET A 121 4.23 11.86 -8.38
C MET A 121 4.52 11.29 -9.78
N LEU A 122 3.58 10.56 -10.37
CA LEU A 122 3.73 10.10 -11.76
C LEU A 122 3.90 11.28 -12.72
N LYS A 123 3.16 12.39 -12.54
CA LYS A 123 3.35 13.62 -13.32
C LYS A 123 4.72 14.27 -13.13
N TRP A 124 5.34 14.12 -11.96
CA TRP A 124 6.71 14.59 -11.68
C TRP A 124 7.80 13.68 -12.27
N GLY A 125 7.43 12.53 -12.85
CA GLY A 125 8.34 11.62 -13.53
C GLY A 125 8.76 10.40 -12.72
N TYR A 126 8.07 10.10 -11.62
CA TYR A 126 8.21 8.84 -10.91
C TYR A 126 7.64 7.67 -11.72
N GLN A 127 8.16 6.46 -11.48
CA GLN A 127 7.73 5.23 -12.16
C GLN A 127 7.42 4.14 -11.13
N GLU A 128 6.23 3.56 -11.23
CA GLU A 128 5.84 2.41 -10.39
C GLU A 128 6.83 1.26 -10.56
N GLY A 129 7.27 0.67 -9.46
CA GLY A 129 8.19 -0.48 -9.50
C GLY A 129 9.65 -0.14 -9.82
N LYS A 130 9.98 1.14 -10.06
CA LYS A 130 11.36 1.60 -10.25
C LYS A 130 11.75 2.72 -9.28
N THR A 131 10.91 3.74 -9.16
CA THR A 131 11.13 4.87 -8.26
C THR A 131 9.94 5.19 -7.37
N LEU A 132 8.79 4.55 -7.55
CA LEU A 132 7.61 4.71 -6.69
C LEU A 132 7.05 3.34 -6.29
N PHE A 133 6.84 3.18 -4.98
CA PHE A 133 6.45 1.91 -4.37
C PHE A 133 5.50 2.17 -3.20
N GLY A 134 4.66 1.17 -2.90
CA GLY A 134 3.79 1.18 -1.72
C GLY A 134 4.13 0.05 -0.76
N PHE A 135 3.81 0.26 0.52
CA PHE A 135 3.89 -0.76 1.55
C PHE A 135 2.65 -0.71 2.44
N GLY A 136 1.60 -1.42 2.02
CA GLY A 136 0.47 -1.70 2.89
C GLY A 136 0.81 -2.78 3.94
N PHE A 137 0.15 -2.71 5.09
CA PHE A 137 0.33 -3.67 6.18
C PHE A 137 -1.01 -3.95 6.88
N ASP A 138 -1.07 -5.07 7.61
CA ASP A 138 -2.24 -5.39 8.43
C ASP A 138 -2.24 -4.49 9.67
N PHE A 139 -2.94 -3.36 9.55
CA PHE A 139 -3.02 -2.33 10.58
C PHE A 139 -3.72 -2.78 11.89
N ARG A 140 -4.25 -4.01 11.93
CA ARG A 140 -4.82 -4.63 13.15
C ARG A 140 -3.74 -5.28 14.02
N GLN A 141 -2.55 -5.48 13.48
CA GLN A 141 -1.41 -6.04 14.20
C GLN A 141 -0.64 -4.96 14.96
N SER A 142 0.15 -5.41 15.94
CA SER A 142 1.14 -4.55 16.58
C SER A 142 2.13 -3.98 15.56
N ASN A 143 2.46 -2.69 15.68
CA ASN A 143 3.52 -2.04 14.89
C ASN A 143 4.92 -2.59 15.18
N ARG A 144 5.07 -3.53 16.12
CA ARG A 144 6.32 -4.22 16.45
C ARG A 144 6.26 -5.72 16.13
N LEU A 145 5.21 -6.18 15.45
CA LEU A 145 5.07 -7.58 15.08
C LEU A 145 6.22 -7.97 14.13
N GLN A 146 6.96 -9.02 14.49
CA GLN A 146 8.18 -9.42 13.79
C GLN A 146 7.95 -9.66 12.30
N GLU A 147 6.86 -10.33 11.94
CA GLU A 147 6.52 -10.60 10.53
C GLU A 147 6.30 -9.31 9.72
N THR A 148 5.81 -8.25 10.35
CA THR A 148 5.64 -6.95 9.68
C THR A 148 6.99 -6.25 9.52
N MET A 149 7.86 -6.34 10.52
CA MET A 149 9.23 -5.81 10.45
C MET A 149 10.02 -6.52 9.34
N ASP A 150 9.97 -7.85 9.29
CA ASP A 150 10.68 -8.66 8.29
C ASP A 150 10.19 -8.32 6.86
N ARG A 151 8.88 -8.14 6.69
CA ARG A 151 8.30 -7.69 5.42
C ARG A 151 8.76 -6.30 5.03
N LEU A 152 8.88 -5.38 5.97
CA LEU A 152 9.37 -4.03 5.71
C LEU A 152 10.86 -4.06 5.32
N ALA A 153 11.68 -4.85 6.02
CA ALA A 153 13.09 -5.05 5.68
C ALA A 153 13.25 -5.59 4.24
N ALA A 154 12.51 -6.66 3.90
CA ALA A 154 12.52 -7.23 2.55
C ALA A 154 12.03 -6.23 1.49
N LYS A 155 11.02 -5.41 1.83
CA LYS A 155 10.53 -4.37 0.92
C LYS A 155 11.59 -3.32 0.65
N LEU A 156 12.28 -2.81 1.69
CA LEU A 156 13.35 -1.82 1.55
C LEU A 156 14.48 -2.36 0.65
N GLU A 157 14.91 -3.60 0.87
CA GLU A 157 15.90 -4.24 -0.01
C GLU A 157 15.40 -4.34 -1.46
N SER A 158 14.16 -4.78 -1.68
CA SER A 158 13.60 -4.88 -3.04
C SER A 158 13.56 -3.53 -3.76
N VAL A 159 13.22 -2.46 -3.04
CA VAL A 159 13.12 -1.11 -3.58
C VAL A 159 14.51 -0.59 -3.91
N TYR A 160 15.47 -0.77 -3.00
CA TYR A 160 16.86 -0.37 -3.19
C TYR A 160 17.44 -1.02 -4.45
N ASN A 161 17.23 -2.32 -4.64
CA ASN A 161 17.70 -3.06 -5.80
C ASN A 161 17.01 -2.62 -7.09
N ALA A 162 15.67 -2.47 -7.07
CA ALA A 162 14.89 -2.01 -8.23
C ALA A 162 15.26 -0.57 -8.66
N ALA A 163 15.70 0.26 -7.72
CA ALA A 163 16.14 1.64 -7.96
C ALA A 163 17.63 1.77 -8.29
N GLY A 164 18.33 0.66 -8.58
CA GLY A 164 19.74 0.68 -8.97
C GLY A 164 20.69 1.07 -7.83
N GLY A 165 20.34 0.73 -6.59
CA GLY A 165 21.17 0.99 -5.42
C GLY A 165 21.06 2.40 -4.83
N LYS A 166 20.04 3.17 -5.22
CA LYS A 166 19.73 4.46 -4.58
C LYS A 166 19.02 4.24 -3.25
N LYS A 167 19.42 5.01 -2.23
CA LYS A 167 18.72 5.05 -0.93
C LYS A 167 17.33 5.66 -1.07
N ILE A 168 16.43 5.28 -0.17
CA ILE A 168 14.98 5.44 -0.28
C ILE A 168 14.49 6.61 0.56
N ASP A 169 13.60 7.41 -0.01
CA ASP A 169 12.79 8.37 0.73
C ASP A 169 11.49 7.69 1.18
N ILE A 170 11.31 7.50 2.49
CA ILE A 170 10.09 6.91 3.04
C ILE A 170 9.12 8.04 3.38
N ILE A 171 7.89 7.96 2.87
CA ILE A 171 6.80 8.86 3.25
C ILE A 171 5.74 8.06 3.99
N THR A 172 5.53 8.42 5.24
CA THR A 172 4.54 7.76 6.11
C THR A 172 3.38 8.69 6.42
N HIS A 173 2.18 8.14 6.57
CA HIS A 173 1.03 8.86 7.13
C HIS A 173 0.53 8.23 8.43
N SER A 174 0.22 9.07 9.43
CA SER A 174 -0.43 8.67 10.68
C SER A 174 0.27 7.46 11.34
N MET A 175 -0.43 6.36 11.61
CA MET A 175 0.12 5.16 12.25
C MET A 175 1.29 4.52 11.47
N GLY A 176 1.41 4.73 10.16
CA GLY A 176 2.57 4.28 9.39
C GLY A 176 3.88 4.90 9.90
N GLY A 177 3.81 6.11 10.46
CA GLY A 177 4.96 6.74 11.10
C GLY A 177 5.38 6.02 12.38
N LEU A 178 4.44 5.43 13.12
CA LEU A 178 4.76 4.60 14.28
C LEU A 178 5.38 3.27 13.88
N LEU A 179 4.90 2.67 12.79
CA LEU A 179 5.49 1.45 12.22
C LEU A 179 6.95 1.68 11.84
N VAL A 180 7.23 2.73 11.07
CA VAL A 180 8.60 3.06 10.65
C VAL A 180 9.47 3.49 11.83
N LYS A 181 8.93 4.21 12.83
CA LYS A 181 9.65 4.49 14.09
C LYS A 181 10.06 3.21 14.81
N CYS A 182 9.14 2.24 14.95
CA CYS A 182 9.44 0.96 15.58
C CYS A 182 10.53 0.22 14.80
N PHE A 183 10.41 0.17 13.47
CA PHE A 183 11.40 -0.46 12.61
C PHE A 183 12.78 0.18 12.75
N MET A 184 12.86 1.52 12.69
CA MET A 184 14.10 2.27 12.86
C MET A 184 14.77 1.97 14.22
N CYS A 185 14.01 1.85 15.31
CA CYS A 185 14.56 1.56 16.63
C CYS A 185 15.00 0.09 16.81
N LEU A 186 14.37 -0.86 16.11
CA LEU A 186 14.64 -2.30 16.25
C LEU A 186 15.62 -2.84 15.21
N HIS A 187 15.70 -2.19 14.05
CA HIS A 187 16.48 -2.60 12.87
C HIS A 187 17.23 -1.39 12.27
N SER A 188 17.96 -0.66 13.14
CA SER A 188 18.63 0.59 12.76
C SER A 188 19.67 0.38 11.66
N ASP A 189 20.38 -0.75 11.67
CA ASP A 189 21.36 -1.12 10.64
C ASP A 189 20.72 -1.24 9.25
N ILE A 190 19.57 -1.89 9.16
CA ILE A 190 18.81 -2.03 7.90
C ILE A 190 18.25 -0.67 7.47
N PHE A 191 17.70 0.10 8.41
CA PHE A 191 17.17 1.43 8.14
C PHE A 191 18.26 2.36 7.60
N GLU A 192 19.41 2.47 8.28
CA GLU A 192 20.54 3.32 7.85
C GLU A 192 21.14 2.86 6.52
N LYS A 193 21.13 1.55 6.24
CA LYS A 193 21.60 1.00 4.97
C LYS A 193 20.74 1.48 3.79
N TYR A 194 19.42 1.37 3.90
CA TYR A 194 18.52 1.56 2.76
C TYR A 194 17.83 2.92 2.70
N VAL A 195 17.65 3.62 3.83
CA VAL A 195 16.84 4.84 3.90
C VAL A 195 17.71 6.09 3.85
N LYS A 196 17.30 7.05 3.00
CA LYS A 196 17.93 8.37 2.86
C LYS A 196 17.23 9.38 3.75
N ASN A 197 15.93 9.57 3.54
CA ASN A 197 15.09 10.47 4.32
C ASN A 197 13.82 9.74 4.77
N TRP A 198 13.27 10.20 5.89
CA TRP A 198 11.95 9.79 6.35
C TRP A 198 11.08 11.03 6.60
N ILE A 199 9.96 11.11 5.88
CA ILE A 199 8.97 12.17 5.97
C ILE A 199 7.73 11.61 6.68
N ALA A 200 7.47 12.11 7.88
CA ALA A 200 6.35 11.68 8.71
C ALA A 200 5.19 12.68 8.67
N ILE A 201 4.10 12.32 7.99
CA ILE A 201 2.90 13.15 7.87
C ILE A 201 1.92 12.77 8.98
N CYS A 202 1.64 13.71 9.89
CA CYS A 202 0.64 13.54 10.96
C CYS A 202 0.87 12.30 11.87
N ALA A 203 2.12 11.86 12.05
CA ALA A 203 2.45 10.70 12.86
C ALA A 203 2.20 10.97 14.36
N PRO A 204 1.37 10.15 15.05
CA PRO A 204 1.03 10.35 16.46
C PRO A 204 2.13 9.79 17.39
N PHE A 205 3.33 10.38 17.38
CA PHE A 205 4.51 9.83 18.06
C PHE A 205 4.38 9.58 19.57
N GLN A 206 3.45 10.26 20.23
CA GLN A 206 3.14 10.14 21.67
C GLN A 206 1.80 9.43 21.93
N GLY A 207 1.19 8.84 20.89
CA GLY A 207 -0.22 8.48 20.92
C GLY A 207 -1.12 9.69 20.64
N LYS A 208 -2.41 9.43 20.51
CA LYS A 208 -3.50 10.40 20.48
C LYS A 208 -4.65 9.84 21.29
#